data_AF-A0AA42ZR07-F1
#
_entry.id   AF-A0AA42ZR07-F1
#
_cell.length_a   1.000
_cell.length_b   1.000
_cell.length_c   1.000
_cell.angle_alpha   90.00
_cell.angle_beta   90.00
_cell.angle_gamma   90.00
#
_symmetry.space_group_name_H-M   'P 1'
#
loop_
_entity.id
_entity.type
_entity.pdbx_description
1 polymer ?
#
loop_
_entity_poly.entity_id
_entity_poly.type
_entity_poly.pdbx_seq_one_letter_code
_entity_poly.pdbx_strand_id
1 'polypeptide(L)'
;MTFLTDSDKHRIAEAIKDAESRTGGEIVTVIARSSDSYVYIPLVWASGLALVVPLPLLFSGLPLSYIEIYQIQLAVFIAFGLLFRWMPLKMRLIPKSIKRMRSARLAREQFLAQGLHRTEGRTGVLLFVSLAERYVEVLADSGINDKVEAGTWDGLVASFVAKVKTDQVAEGFLEAVATCGALLAEHFPKPPGNKDELPNHLVEL
;
A
#
# COMPACT_ATOMS: atom_id res chain seq x y z
N MET A 1 -7.46 1.66 16.15
CA MET A 1 -7.72 2.92 15.44
C MET A 1 -7.95 2.57 13.98
N THR A 2 -9.24 2.56 13.65
CA THR A 2 -9.81 2.40 12.31
C THR A 2 -9.56 3.71 11.56
N PHE A 3 -9.01 3.66 10.34
CA PHE A 3 -8.69 4.88 9.58
C PHE A 3 -9.92 5.54 8.95
N LEU A 4 -11.02 4.81 8.91
CA LEU A 4 -12.31 5.22 8.37
C LEU A 4 -13.36 4.95 9.43
N THR A 5 -14.29 5.88 9.61
CA THR A 5 -15.44 5.65 10.48
C THR A 5 -16.36 4.59 9.87
N ASP A 6 -17.21 3.96 10.67
CA ASP A 6 -18.21 3.02 10.14
C ASP A 6 -19.16 3.70 9.14
N SER A 7 -19.41 5.01 9.32
CA SER A 7 -20.13 5.85 8.36
C SER A 7 -19.40 5.94 7.02
N ASP A 8 -18.09 6.20 7.03
CA ASP A 8 -17.29 6.26 5.79
C ASP A 8 -17.26 4.92 5.06
N LYS A 9 -17.12 3.82 5.80
CA LYS A 9 -17.17 2.46 5.23
C LYS A 9 -18.52 2.19 4.58
N HIS A 10 -19.62 2.60 5.22
CA HIS A 10 -20.96 2.47 4.66
C HIS A 10 -21.14 3.30 3.38
N ARG A 11 -20.69 4.57 3.39
CA ARG A 11 -20.71 5.45 2.21
C ARG A 11 -19.92 4.84 1.03
N ILE A 12 -18.74 4.27 1.31
CA ILE A 12 -17.92 3.62 0.29
C ILE A 12 -18.64 2.37 -0.25
N ALA A 13 -19.19 1.52 0.62
CA ALA A 13 -19.92 0.33 0.20
C ALA A 13 -21.16 0.67 -0.66
N GLU A 14 -21.88 1.73 -0.30
CA GLU A 14 -23.01 2.23 -1.09
C GLU A 14 -22.55 2.76 -2.46
N ALA A 15 -21.43 3.48 -2.52
CA ALA A 15 -20.85 3.95 -3.77
C ALA A 15 -20.38 2.81 -4.67
N ILE A 16 -19.80 1.73 -4.11
CA ILE A 16 -19.41 0.54 -4.89
C ILE A 16 -20.67 -0.11 -5.47
N LYS A 17 -21.69 -0.31 -4.64
CA LYS A 17 -22.97 -0.90 -5.08
C LYS A 17 -23.64 -0.08 -6.19
N ASP A 18 -23.61 1.25 -6.09
CA ASP A 18 -24.13 2.14 -7.13
C ASP A 18 -23.32 2.07 -8.43
N ALA A 19 -21.99 1.98 -8.33
CA ALA A 19 -21.11 1.80 -9.48
C ALA A 19 -21.40 0.45 -10.19
N GLU A 20 -21.40 -0.67 -9.47
CA GLU A 20 -21.68 -2.02 -9.97
C GLU A 20 -23.13 -2.21 -10.45
N SER A 21 -24.03 -1.32 -10.04
CA SER A 21 -25.39 -1.31 -10.61
C SER A 21 -25.42 -0.95 -12.09
N ARG A 22 -24.37 -0.28 -12.60
CA ARG A 22 -24.29 0.27 -13.96
C ARG A 22 -23.32 -0.48 -14.88
N THR A 23 -22.49 -1.38 -14.32
CA THR A 23 -21.48 -2.14 -15.07
C THR A 23 -21.59 -3.65 -14.80
N GLY A 24 -20.99 -4.46 -15.67
CA GLY A 24 -20.69 -5.88 -15.43
C GLY A 24 -19.33 -6.13 -14.77
N GLY A 25 -18.62 -5.07 -14.36
CA GLY A 25 -17.38 -5.17 -13.59
C GLY A 25 -17.61 -5.14 -12.08
N GLU A 26 -16.66 -5.72 -11.35
CA GLU A 26 -16.68 -5.83 -9.89
C GLU A 26 -15.55 -4.97 -9.31
N ILE A 27 -15.83 -4.18 -8.28
CA ILE A 27 -14.88 -3.23 -7.68
C ILE A 27 -14.66 -3.59 -6.22
N VAL A 28 -13.43 -3.98 -5.87
CA VAL A 28 -13.04 -4.22 -4.49
C VAL A 28 -12.09 -3.13 -4.01
N THR A 29 -12.32 -2.63 -2.81
CA THR A 29 -11.48 -1.60 -2.19
C THR A 29 -10.74 -2.16 -0.98
N VAL A 30 -9.42 -1.94 -0.93
CA VAL A 30 -8.56 -2.42 0.16
C VAL A 30 -7.71 -1.28 0.69
N ILE A 31 -7.75 -1.10 2.00
CA ILE A 31 -6.88 -0.18 2.73
C ILE A 31 -5.98 -0.96 3.68
N ALA A 32 -4.67 -0.74 3.56
CA ALA A 32 -3.66 -1.31 4.45
C ALA A 32 -2.99 -0.20 5.27
N ARG A 33 -2.77 -0.45 6.56
CA ARG A 33 -1.97 0.44 7.40
C ARG A 33 -0.54 0.54 6.88
N SER A 34 0.06 -0.59 6.54
CA SER A 34 1.41 -0.72 6.00
C SER A 34 1.53 -2.01 5.21
N SER A 35 2.32 -1.99 4.13
CA SER A 35 2.48 -3.16 3.28
C SER A 35 3.52 -4.17 3.77
N ASP A 36 4.40 -3.76 4.69
CA ASP A 36 5.36 -4.64 5.36
C ASP A 36 5.72 -4.08 6.74
N SER A 37 6.15 -4.95 7.64
CA SER A 37 6.70 -4.59 8.95
C SER A 37 8.10 -3.95 8.84
N TYR A 38 8.85 -4.21 7.77
CA TYR A 38 10.21 -3.71 7.53
C TYR A 38 11.19 -3.86 8.72
N VAL A 39 11.00 -4.86 9.58
CA VAL A 39 11.78 -5.02 10.83
C VAL A 39 13.28 -5.18 10.54
N TYR A 40 13.63 -5.79 9.42
CA TYR A 40 15.02 -6.02 9.02
C TYR A 40 15.77 -4.74 8.61
N ILE A 41 15.09 -3.69 8.16
CA ILE A 41 15.76 -2.49 7.61
C ILE A 41 16.48 -1.68 8.70
N PRO A 42 15.83 -1.35 9.84
CA PRO A 42 16.53 -0.79 11.00
C PRO A 42 17.73 -1.61 11.45
N LEU A 43 17.60 -2.95 11.46
CA LEU A 43 18.66 -3.85 11.90
C LEU A 43 19.85 -3.84 10.94
N VAL A 44 19.62 -3.79 9.63
CA VAL A 44 20.70 -3.69 8.63
C VAL A 44 21.45 -2.37 8.79
N TRP A 45 20.74 -1.25 8.96
CA TRP A 45 21.39 0.05 9.18
C TRP A 45 22.14 0.12 10.51
N ALA A 46 21.55 -0.39 11.60
CA ALA A 46 22.21 -0.44 12.90
C ALA A 46 23.45 -1.34 12.86
N SER A 47 23.37 -2.50 12.19
CA SER A 47 24.52 -3.40 12.00
C SER A 47 25.62 -2.75 11.18
N GLY A 48 25.26 -2.09 10.06
CA GLY A 48 26.22 -1.40 9.20
C GLY A 48 26.95 -0.26 9.92
N LEU A 49 26.22 0.57 10.67
CA LEU A 49 26.82 1.63 11.48
C LEU A 49 27.73 1.05 12.56
N ALA A 50 27.25 0.06 13.32
CA ALA A 50 28.04 -0.60 14.36
C ALA A 50 29.31 -1.26 13.81
N LEU A 51 29.26 -1.86 12.61
CA LEU A 51 30.43 -2.49 11.99
C LEU A 51 31.52 -1.47 11.61
N VAL A 52 31.15 -0.22 11.32
CA VAL A 52 32.10 0.84 10.97
C VAL A 52 32.74 1.49 12.21
N VAL A 53 32.08 1.45 13.38
CA VAL A 53 32.52 2.11 14.63
C VAL A 53 33.95 1.75 15.09
N PRO A 54 34.40 0.48 15.06
CA PRO A 54 35.74 0.13 15.54
C PRO A 54 36.87 0.82 14.76
N LEU A 55 36.69 1.04 13.45
CA LEU A 55 37.74 1.60 12.58
C LEU A 55 38.23 2.97 13.08
N PRO A 56 37.40 4.03 13.19
CA PRO A 56 37.86 5.32 13.67
C PRO A 56 38.37 5.27 15.12
N LEU A 57 37.82 4.41 15.98
CA LEU A 57 38.28 4.28 17.36
C LEU A 57 39.72 3.73 17.43
N LEU A 58 40.04 2.73 16.61
CA LEU A 58 41.40 2.16 16.53
C LEU A 58 42.44 3.18 16.02
N PHE A 59 42.05 4.09 15.12
CA PHE A 59 42.96 5.10 14.57
C PHE A 59 42.92 6.45 15.31
N SER A 60 42.04 6.61 16.30
CA SER A 60 41.85 7.88 17.01
C SER A 60 42.96 8.24 18.00
N GLY A 61 43.83 7.28 18.35
CA GLY A 61 44.84 7.44 19.40
C GLY A 61 44.26 7.49 20.81
N LEU A 62 42.95 7.23 20.98
CA LEU A 62 42.34 7.10 22.30
C LEU A 62 42.87 5.84 23.02
N PRO A 63 43.10 5.89 24.34
CA PRO A 63 43.62 4.77 25.11
C PRO A 63 42.52 3.74 25.43
N LEU A 64 41.81 3.27 24.40
CA LEU A 64 40.74 2.29 24.50
C LEU A 64 41.27 0.87 24.28
N SER A 65 40.91 -0.05 25.17
CA SER A 65 41.13 -1.48 25.01
C SER A 65 40.19 -2.09 23.96
N TYR A 66 40.54 -3.27 23.44
CA TYR A 66 39.69 -4.01 22.51
C TYR A 66 38.31 -4.37 23.09
N ILE A 67 38.24 -4.59 24.41
CA ILE A 67 36.98 -4.89 25.11
C ILE A 67 36.08 -3.65 25.13
N GLU A 68 36.63 -2.47 25.42
CA GLU A 68 35.86 -1.21 25.43
C GLU A 68 35.36 -0.86 24.02
N ILE A 69 36.17 -1.06 22.98
CA ILE A 69 35.75 -0.84 21.59
C ILE A 69 34.57 -1.77 21.23
N TYR A 70 34.62 -3.03 21.63
CA TYR A 70 33.51 -3.98 21.41
C TYR A 70 32.25 -3.58 22.18
N GLN A 71 32.37 -3.11 23.42
CA GLN A 71 31.24 -2.62 24.21
C GLN A 71 30.59 -1.38 23.57
N ILE A 72 31.41 -0.45 23.07
CA ILE A 72 30.92 0.73 22.34
C ILE A 72 30.21 0.28 21.05
N GLN A 73 30.79 -0.64 20.28
CA GLN A 73 30.15 -1.21 19.09
C GLN A 73 28.79 -1.83 19.41
N LEU A 74 28.68 -2.62 20.48
CA LEU A 74 27.42 -3.24 20.91
C LEU A 74 26.41 -2.19 21.37
N ALA A 75 26.84 -1.19 22.15
CA ALA A 75 25.99 -0.10 22.60
C ALA A 75 25.45 0.71 21.42
N VAL A 76 26.30 0.99 20.42
CA VAL A 76 25.91 1.69 19.18
C VAL A 76 24.89 0.87 18.39
N PHE A 77 25.09 -0.44 18.24
CA PHE A 77 24.13 -1.32 17.59
C PHE A 77 22.76 -1.28 18.27
N ILE A 78 22.72 -1.41 19.61
CA ILE A 78 21.47 -1.37 20.37
C ILE A 78 20.82 0.01 20.27
N ALA A 79 21.59 1.08 20.44
CA ALA A 79 21.09 2.46 20.37
C ALA A 79 20.48 2.78 19.01
N PHE A 80 21.19 2.51 17.90
CA PHE A 80 20.63 2.72 16.56
C PHE A 80 19.50 1.75 16.22
N GLY A 81 19.57 0.50 16.69
CA GLY A 81 18.49 -0.46 16.54
C GLY A 81 17.19 0.02 17.17
N LEU A 82 17.25 0.64 18.35
CA LEU A 82 16.10 1.26 19.01
C LEU A 82 15.69 2.58 18.35
N LEU A 83 16.66 3.43 17.98
CA LEU A 83 16.41 4.73 17.34
C LEU A 83 15.67 4.55 16.00
N PHE A 84 16.11 3.62 15.17
CA PHE A 84 15.52 3.34 13.86
C PHE A 84 14.21 2.54 13.93
N ARG A 85 13.79 2.05 15.10
CA ARG A 85 12.41 1.53 15.29
C ARG A 85 11.37 2.64 15.27
N TRP A 86 11.77 3.90 15.47
CA TRP A 86 10.83 5.02 15.43
C TRP A 86 10.24 5.18 14.02
N MET A 87 8.93 5.01 13.89
CA MET A 87 8.18 4.95 12.62
C MET A 87 8.53 6.04 11.58
N PRO A 88 8.61 7.35 11.92
CA PRO A 88 8.94 8.38 10.92
C PRO A 88 10.36 8.22 10.37
N LEU A 89 11.31 7.81 11.22
CA LEU A 89 12.70 7.61 10.81
C LEU A 89 12.85 6.33 9.98
N LYS A 90 12.20 5.24 10.41
CA LYS A 90 12.13 3.99 9.66
C LYS A 90 11.64 4.24 8.24
N MET A 91 10.51 4.91 8.09
CA MET A 91 9.93 5.16 6.76
C MET A 91 10.80 6.09 5.91
N ARG A 92 11.61 6.97 6.50
CA ARG A 92 12.54 7.81 5.73
C ARG A 92 13.76 7.04 5.21
N LEU A 93 14.23 6.04 5.96
CA LEU A 93 15.40 5.22 5.61
C LEU A 93 15.14 4.21 4.49
N ILE A 94 13.87 3.84 4.26
CA ILE A 94 13.51 2.84 3.26
C ILE A 94 13.47 3.48 1.86
N PRO A 95 14.25 2.96 0.89
CA PRO A 95 14.18 3.38 -0.51
C PRO A 95 12.77 3.29 -1.08
N LYS A 96 12.38 4.28 -1.89
CA LYS A 96 11.05 4.31 -2.53
C LYS A 96 10.78 3.08 -3.40
N SER A 97 11.79 2.53 -4.07
CA SER A 97 11.69 1.32 -4.89
C SER A 97 11.24 0.11 -4.07
N ILE A 98 11.83 -0.09 -2.88
CA ILE A 98 11.48 -1.20 -1.98
C ILE A 98 10.06 -1.03 -1.46
N LYS A 99 9.66 0.17 -1.04
CA LYS A 99 8.28 0.44 -0.61
C LYS A 99 7.26 0.11 -1.70
N ARG A 100 7.52 0.60 -2.93
CA ARG A 100 6.65 0.33 -4.10
C ARG A 100 6.57 -1.16 -4.38
N MET A 101 7.71 -1.86 -4.42
CA MET A 101 7.76 -3.31 -4.65
C MET A 101 6.96 -4.08 -3.60
N ARG A 102 7.11 -3.75 -2.31
CA ARG A 102 6.37 -4.41 -1.21
C ARG A 102 4.87 -4.11 -1.27
N SER A 103 4.50 -2.87 -1.56
CA SER A 103 3.09 -2.47 -1.68
C SER A 103 2.43 -3.12 -2.90
N ALA A 104 3.10 -3.13 -4.05
CA ALA A 104 2.62 -3.80 -5.25
C ALA A 104 2.49 -5.31 -5.07
N ARG A 105 3.39 -5.93 -4.29
CA ARG A 105 3.27 -7.36 -3.95
C ARG A 105 2.01 -7.60 -3.10
N LEU A 106 1.79 -6.81 -2.04
CA LEU A 106 0.61 -6.95 -1.20
C LEU A 106 -0.69 -6.70 -1.99
N ALA A 107 -0.70 -5.69 -2.87
CA ALA A 107 -1.84 -5.41 -3.75
C ALA A 107 -2.19 -6.64 -4.60
N ARG A 108 -1.20 -7.28 -5.23
CA ARG A 108 -1.40 -8.52 -6.01
C ARG A 108 -1.86 -9.70 -5.15
N GLU A 109 -1.31 -9.86 -3.95
CA GLU A 109 -1.75 -10.88 -3.00
C GLU A 109 -3.23 -10.68 -2.64
N GLN A 110 -3.66 -9.43 -2.42
CA GLN A 110 -5.06 -9.10 -2.16
C GLN A 110 -5.94 -9.30 -3.39
N PHE A 111 -5.47 -8.96 -4.59
CA PHE A 111 -6.20 -9.22 -5.83
C PHE A 111 -6.58 -10.70 -5.97
N LEU A 112 -5.64 -11.59 -5.63
CA LEU A 112 -5.88 -13.03 -5.63
C LEU A 112 -6.73 -13.48 -4.44
N ALA A 113 -6.46 -12.99 -3.23
CA ALA A 113 -7.19 -13.37 -2.02
C ALA A 113 -8.67 -13.00 -2.06
N GLN A 114 -9.01 -11.86 -2.68
CA GLN A 114 -10.39 -11.39 -2.87
C GLN A 114 -11.09 -12.05 -4.06
N GLY A 115 -10.39 -12.90 -4.83
CA GLY A 115 -11.02 -13.67 -5.91
C GLY A 115 -11.35 -12.89 -7.17
N LEU A 116 -10.82 -11.67 -7.36
CA LEU A 116 -11.10 -10.83 -8.54
C LEU A 116 -10.76 -11.50 -9.88
N HIS A 117 -9.77 -12.39 -9.87
CA HIS A 117 -9.35 -13.24 -10.99
C HIS A 117 -10.35 -14.36 -11.37
N ARG A 118 -11.38 -14.59 -10.56
CA ARG A 118 -12.38 -15.65 -10.77
C ARG A 118 -13.68 -15.14 -11.38
N THR A 119 -13.77 -13.83 -11.63
CA THR A 119 -14.96 -13.23 -12.25
C THR A 119 -15.18 -13.81 -13.64
N GLU A 120 -16.43 -14.10 -14.02
CA GLU A 120 -16.73 -14.80 -15.28
C GLU A 120 -16.19 -14.03 -16.50
N GLY A 121 -16.26 -12.70 -16.45
CA GLY A 121 -15.77 -11.79 -17.49
C GLY A 121 -14.31 -11.35 -17.35
N ARG A 122 -13.61 -11.74 -16.27
CA ARG A 122 -12.32 -11.12 -15.89
C ARG A 122 -12.43 -9.59 -15.85
N THR A 123 -13.46 -9.11 -15.16
CA THR A 123 -13.83 -7.70 -15.03
C THR A 123 -13.66 -7.19 -13.60
N GLY A 124 -12.79 -7.85 -12.82
CA GLY A 124 -12.45 -7.41 -11.47
C GLY A 124 -11.45 -6.25 -11.44
N VAL A 125 -11.74 -5.24 -10.63
CA VAL A 125 -10.85 -4.11 -10.30
C VAL A 125 -10.59 -4.07 -8.80
N LEU A 126 -9.31 -4.03 -8.41
CA LEU A 126 -8.86 -3.75 -7.06
C LEU A 126 -8.35 -2.33 -6.96
N LEU A 127 -8.91 -1.55 -6.04
CA LEU A 127 -8.38 -0.28 -5.59
C LEU A 127 -7.63 -0.49 -4.28
N PHE A 128 -6.30 -0.47 -4.33
CA PHE A 128 -5.44 -0.72 -3.18
C PHE A 128 -4.75 0.54 -2.69
N VAL A 129 -4.78 0.76 -1.36
CA VAL A 129 -4.10 1.88 -0.70
C VAL A 129 -3.26 1.40 0.47
N SER A 130 -2.00 1.80 0.53
CA SER A 130 -1.14 1.61 1.70
C SER A 130 -0.76 2.96 2.31
N LEU A 131 -1.22 3.21 3.53
CA LEU A 131 -1.12 4.51 4.19
C LEU A 131 0.32 4.87 4.58
N ALA A 132 1.04 3.95 5.20
CA ALA A 132 2.42 4.20 5.63
C ALA A 132 3.34 4.53 4.43
N GLU A 133 3.19 3.80 3.33
CA GLU A 133 3.97 3.99 2.11
C GLU A 133 3.46 5.15 1.24
N ARG A 134 2.26 5.68 1.52
CA ARG A 134 1.53 6.63 0.67
C ARG A 134 1.46 6.13 -0.76
N TYR A 135 1.07 4.86 -0.89
CA TYR A 135 1.03 4.12 -2.13
C TYR A 135 -0.42 3.84 -2.50
N VAL A 136 -0.77 4.09 -3.75
CA VAL A 136 -2.07 3.78 -4.33
C VAL A 136 -1.81 3.04 -5.64
N GLU A 137 -2.55 1.96 -5.87
CA GLU A 137 -2.49 1.19 -7.11
C GLU A 137 -3.88 0.69 -7.46
N VAL A 138 -4.20 0.73 -8.76
CA VAL A 138 -5.40 0.13 -9.33
C VAL A 138 -4.95 -1.07 -10.13
N LEU A 139 -5.43 -2.26 -9.73
CA LEU A 139 -5.17 -3.50 -10.45
C LEU A 139 -6.47 -3.94 -11.11
N ALA A 140 -6.51 -3.96 -12.43
CA ALA A 140 -7.60 -4.53 -13.18
C ALA A 140 -7.19 -5.89 -13.77
N ASP A 141 -8.15 -6.80 -13.93
CA ASP A 141 -7.92 -8.09 -14.58
C ASP A 141 -7.73 -7.95 -16.10
N SER A 142 -7.36 -9.04 -16.78
CA SER A 142 -7.05 -9.04 -18.21
C SER A 142 -8.19 -8.55 -19.08
N GLY A 143 -9.45 -8.88 -18.74
CA GLY A 143 -10.61 -8.47 -19.53
C GLY A 143 -10.70 -6.95 -19.67
N ILE A 144 -10.41 -6.22 -18.59
CA ILE A 144 -10.39 -4.76 -18.58
C ILE A 144 -9.12 -4.20 -19.21
N ASN A 145 -7.94 -4.72 -18.85
CA ASN A 145 -6.66 -4.22 -19.37
C ASN A 145 -6.55 -4.36 -20.90
N ASP A 146 -7.23 -5.33 -21.50
CA ASP A 146 -7.28 -5.50 -22.96
C ASP A 146 -8.17 -4.45 -23.66
N LYS A 147 -9.00 -3.72 -22.91
CA LYS A 147 -9.97 -2.74 -23.41
C LYS A 147 -9.64 -1.28 -23.07
N VAL A 148 -8.82 -1.04 -22.06
CA VAL A 148 -8.41 0.31 -21.63
C VAL A 148 -6.97 0.59 -22.04
N GLU A 149 -6.69 1.83 -22.42
CA GLU A 149 -5.34 2.24 -22.81
C GLU A 149 -4.38 2.30 -21.60
N ALA A 150 -3.09 2.14 -21.88
CA ALA A 150 -2.07 2.32 -20.85
C ALA A 150 -2.11 3.77 -20.34
N GLY A 151 -2.23 3.93 -19.02
CA GLY A 151 -2.26 5.24 -18.36
C GLY A 151 -3.67 5.79 -18.07
N THR A 152 -4.75 5.10 -18.44
CA THR A 152 -6.12 5.49 -18.08
C THR A 152 -6.31 5.70 -16.57
N TRP A 153 -5.62 4.90 -15.76
CA TRP A 153 -5.70 4.95 -14.30
C TRP A 153 -4.73 5.96 -13.66
N ASP A 154 -3.79 6.54 -14.40
CA ASP A 154 -2.73 7.38 -13.81
C ASP A 154 -3.30 8.67 -13.19
N GLY A 155 -4.29 9.28 -13.86
CA GLY A 155 -4.97 10.47 -13.36
C GLY A 155 -5.74 10.20 -12.06
N LEU A 156 -6.42 9.05 -12.00
CA LEU A 156 -7.13 8.57 -10.82
C LEU A 156 -6.18 8.36 -9.64
N VAL A 157 -5.07 7.65 -9.88
CA VAL A 157 -4.04 7.37 -8.87
C VAL A 157 -3.43 8.69 -8.39
N ALA A 158 -3.14 9.64 -9.28
CA ALA A 158 -2.59 10.94 -8.90
C ALA A 158 -3.55 11.76 -8.01
N SER A 159 -4.84 11.82 -8.36
CA SER A 159 -5.89 12.48 -7.55
C SER A 159 -5.97 11.83 -6.16
N PHE A 160 -6.03 10.50 -6.11
CA PHE A 160 -6.15 9.79 -4.84
C PHE A 160 -4.89 9.97 -3.97
N VAL A 161 -3.69 9.87 -4.53
CA VAL A 161 -2.45 10.14 -3.78
C VAL A 161 -2.44 11.57 -3.20
N ALA A 162 -3.02 12.55 -3.89
CA ALA A 162 -3.16 13.91 -3.35
C ALA A 162 -4.10 13.94 -2.13
N LYS A 163 -5.25 13.26 -2.19
CA LYS A 163 -6.20 13.17 -1.07
C LYS A 163 -5.67 12.40 0.14
N VAL A 164 -4.90 11.33 -0.08
CA VAL A 164 -4.22 10.61 1.01
C VAL A 164 -3.20 11.50 1.72
N LYS A 165 -2.55 12.44 1.01
CA LYS A 165 -1.64 13.40 1.64
C LYS A 165 -2.36 14.44 2.51
N THR A 166 -3.62 14.74 2.23
CA THR A 166 -4.45 15.70 2.98
C THR A 166 -5.39 15.03 3.99
N ASP A 167 -5.14 13.75 4.31
CA ASP A 167 -5.93 12.94 5.25
C ASP A 167 -7.42 12.73 4.84
N GLN A 168 -7.72 12.90 3.55
CA GLN A 168 -9.06 12.75 2.97
C GLN A 168 -9.23 11.40 2.28
N VAL A 169 -8.91 10.32 3.00
CA VAL A 169 -8.88 8.96 2.43
C VAL A 169 -10.27 8.49 1.98
N ALA A 170 -11.31 8.76 2.77
CA ALA A 170 -12.69 8.40 2.43
C ALA A 170 -13.14 9.04 1.10
N GLU A 171 -12.90 10.34 0.96
CA GLU A 171 -13.23 11.10 -0.26
C GLU A 171 -12.37 10.68 -1.45
N GLY A 172 -11.17 10.13 -1.20
CA GLY A 172 -10.36 9.49 -2.23
C GLY A 172 -10.98 8.20 -2.75
N PHE A 173 -11.46 7.34 -1.86
CA PHE A 173 -12.17 6.11 -2.25
C PHE A 173 -13.46 6.41 -3.00
N LEU A 174 -14.29 7.35 -2.52
CA LEU A 174 -15.55 7.68 -3.16
C LEU A 174 -15.36 8.21 -4.58
N GLU A 175 -14.42 9.14 -4.78
CA GLU A 175 -14.08 9.63 -6.13
C GLU A 175 -13.53 8.50 -6.99
N ALA A 176 -12.64 7.68 -6.44
CA ALA A 176 -12.01 6.62 -7.20
C ALA A 176 -13.01 5.55 -7.67
N VAL A 177 -13.92 5.13 -6.78
CA VAL A 177 -15.00 4.20 -7.09
C VAL A 177 -15.93 4.79 -8.15
N ALA A 178 -16.30 6.07 -8.04
CA ALA A 178 -17.15 6.73 -9.02
C ALA A 178 -16.49 6.79 -10.41
N THR A 179 -15.21 7.13 -10.49
CA THR A 179 -14.47 7.16 -11.76
C THR A 179 -14.28 5.75 -12.35
N CYS A 180 -13.92 4.76 -11.53
CA CYS A 180 -13.83 3.36 -11.96
C CYS A 180 -15.18 2.87 -12.50
N GLY A 181 -16.27 3.11 -11.77
CA GLY A 181 -17.61 2.74 -12.18
C GLY A 181 -18.04 3.36 -13.51
N ALA A 182 -17.73 4.65 -13.73
CA ALA A 182 -18.03 5.32 -14.99
C ALA A 182 -17.27 4.71 -16.18
N LEU A 183 -15.96 4.45 -16.02
CA LEU A 183 -15.14 3.84 -17.05
C LEU A 183 -15.56 2.39 -17.35
N LEU A 184 -15.87 1.62 -16.31
CA LEU A 184 -16.36 0.26 -16.46
C LEU A 184 -17.76 0.22 -17.09
N ALA A 185 -18.63 1.19 -16.83
CA ALA A 185 -19.94 1.28 -17.46
C ALA A 185 -19.84 1.57 -18.97
N GLU A 186 -18.81 2.31 -19.41
CA GLU A 186 -18.56 2.60 -20.83
C GLU A 186 -18.11 1.36 -21.61
N HIS A 187 -17.16 0.59 -21.06
CA HIS A 187 -16.57 -0.57 -21.75
C HIS A 187 -17.28 -1.90 -21.45
N PHE A 188 -17.93 -2.02 -20.29
CA PHE A 188 -18.57 -3.23 -19.78
C PHE A 188 -19.96 -2.87 -19.21
N PRO A 189 -20.93 -2.48 -20.06
CA PRO A 189 -22.28 -2.18 -19.60
C PRO A 189 -22.92 -3.41 -18.97
N LYS A 190 -23.78 -3.20 -17.96
CA LYS A 190 -24.39 -4.29 -17.20
C LYS A 190 -25.22 -5.23 -18.08
N PRO A 191 -24.87 -6.53 -18.19
CA PRO A 191 -25.68 -7.49 -18.92
C PRO A 191 -26.96 -7.82 -18.15
N PRO A 192 -28.07 -8.13 -18.84
CA PRO A 192 -29.31 -8.56 -18.20
C PRO A 192 -29.08 -9.86 -17.43
N GLY A 193 -29.37 -9.85 -16.13
CA GLY A 193 -29.17 -11.01 -15.25
C GLY A 193 -27.80 -11.09 -14.58
N ASN A 194 -26.95 -10.05 -14.68
CA ASN A 194 -25.69 -10.01 -13.95
C ASN A 194 -25.92 -10.17 -12.45
N LYS A 195 -25.30 -11.19 -11.84
CA LYS A 195 -25.32 -11.41 -10.41
C LYS A 195 -24.11 -10.71 -9.81
N ASP A 196 -24.30 -10.16 -8.62
CA ASP A 196 -23.23 -9.63 -7.78
C ASP A 196 -22.26 -10.77 -7.45
N GLU A 197 -21.04 -10.76 -8.01
CA GLU A 197 -20.07 -11.85 -7.88
C GLU A 197 -19.22 -11.72 -6.60
N LEU A 198 -18.97 -10.47 -6.14
CA LEU A 198 -18.13 -10.17 -4.98
C LEU A 198 -18.84 -9.32 -3.92
N PRO A 199 -18.48 -9.45 -2.64
CA PRO A 199 -19.09 -8.66 -1.58
C PRO A 199 -18.64 -7.19 -1.63
N ASN A 200 -19.62 -6.31 -1.75
CA ASN A 200 -19.53 -4.85 -1.66
C ASN A 200 -19.03 -4.34 -0.28
N HIS A 201 -17.70 -4.29 -0.06
CA HIS A 201 -17.13 -3.74 1.17
C HIS A 201 -15.68 -3.26 1.01
N LEU A 202 -15.25 -2.44 1.97
CA LEU A 202 -13.87 -2.04 2.15
C LEU A 202 -13.16 -3.01 3.12
N VAL A 203 -12.09 -3.64 2.65
CA VAL A 203 -11.23 -4.51 3.45
C VAL A 203 -10.14 -3.67 4.13
N GLU A 204 -9.99 -3.80 5.44
CA GLU A 204 -8.95 -3.10 6.22
C GLU A 204 -7.90 -4.10 6.74
N LEU A 205 -6.62 -3.81 6.50
CA LEU A 205 -5.45 -4.64 6.84
C LEU A 205 -4.47 -3.92 7.79
#